data_AF-A0A373BZN4-F1
#
_entry.id   AF-A0A373BZN4-F1
#
_cell.length_a   1.000
_cell.length_b   1.000
_cell.length_c   1.000
_cell.angle_alpha   90.00
_cell.angle_beta   90.00
_cell.angle_gamma   90.00
#
_symmetry.space_group_name_H-M   'P 1'
#
loop_
_entity.id
_entity.type
_entity.pdbx_description
1 polymer ?
#
loop_
_entity_poly.entity_id
_entity_poly.type
_entity_poly.pdbx_seq_one_letter_code
_entity_poly.pdbx_strand_id
1 'polypeptide(L)'
;MEYREKKFKSGGEKGKKNWKKENAGRNGNNGRDVNGKTERNSGRKETQKFVSGTEKRNGRNYGNQDKSVEKKLGYIDEKLEKKYGGAWNHTGEKNMNAGDKKKAVSAAKRQDDRKTAHVQGKNASVQAEAKTERKKSLCPHFKTCGGCQYLDMPYEKQLEHKKKEVSDLLRPFCRVEEIIGMDDPFHYRNKVHAVMARDRKGRIISGVYKEGTHTVLPVETCLIENKKADEIIGTIRELLPSFKMKVFDEDTGYGFLRHVLVRTAHATGEIMVVLITASPVFPSKNNFVKALRKVHPEITTVVQNVNGRDTSMVLGEKEHVLYGPGFIVDVLCGKKFRISSKSFYQINPVQTEKLYNLAIEAAGLTGKETVVDAYCGIGTIGIVAASAAKEVIGVELNRDAVRDAVTNAKANGEKNIRFYNNDAGKFMVQMASQNAHADVVFMDPPRSGSTEEFMDAVAILNPDRVVYVSCNPETLARDLAYFKKKGYRAEKAWAVDQFPATSHVETVVLLSHKKAD
;
A
#
# COMPACT_ATOMS: atom_id res chain seq x y z
N MET A 1 -24.80 20.01 -41.22
CA MET A 1 -23.84 19.74 -42.31
C MET A 1 -22.96 18.60 -41.83
N GLU A 2 -23.44 17.36 -41.81
CA GLU A 2 -23.62 16.38 -42.91
C GLU A 2 -22.33 15.65 -43.29
N TYR A 3 -22.45 14.32 -43.44
CA TYR A 3 -21.53 13.24 -43.88
C TYR A 3 -21.09 12.28 -42.76
N ARG A 4 -21.23 10.95 -42.87
CA ARG A 4 -21.88 10.05 -43.86
C ARG A 4 -21.97 8.64 -43.23
N GLU A 5 -23.14 8.02 -43.23
CA GLU A 5 -23.32 6.57 -43.00
C GLU A 5 -22.98 5.79 -44.28
N LYS A 6 -22.42 4.58 -44.15
CA LYS A 6 -22.48 3.53 -45.18
C LYS A 6 -23.00 2.23 -44.57
N LYS A 7 -24.24 1.88 -44.92
CA LYS A 7 -24.83 0.54 -44.84
C LYS A 7 -24.42 -0.26 -46.08
N PHE A 8 -24.17 -1.55 -45.91
CA PHE A 8 -24.33 -2.55 -46.98
C PHE A 8 -25.30 -3.63 -46.50
N LYS A 9 -26.33 -3.87 -47.30
CA LYS A 9 -27.35 -4.90 -47.13
C LYS A 9 -26.96 -6.17 -47.89
N SER A 10 -27.48 -7.27 -47.34
CA SER A 10 -27.62 -8.64 -47.81
C SER A 10 -28.04 -8.88 -49.26
N GLY A 11 -27.56 -10.00 -49.82
CA GLY A 11 -28.25 -10.83 -50.81
C GLY A 11 -27.94 -12.30 -50.49
N GLY A 12 -28.96 -13.16 -50.44
CA GLY A 12 -28.81 -14.59 -50.13
C GLY A 12 -29.33 -15.47 -51.26
N GLU A 13 -29.06 -16.78 -51.17
CA GLU A 13 -30.03 -17.85 -51.45
C GLU A 13 -29.52 -19.26 -51.08
N LYS A 14 -30.38 -19.96 -50.32
CA LYS A 14 -30.81 -21.38 -50.37
C LYS A 14 -29.81 -22.55 -50.32
N GLY A 15 -30.02 -23.40 -49.30
CA GLY A 15 -29.70 -24.83 -49.31
C GLY A 15 -30.14 -25.53 -48.02
N LYS A 16 -31.40 -26.01 -47.97
CA LYS A 16 -31.98 -26.83 -46.88
C LYS A 16 -31.44 -28.27 -46.91
N LYS A 17 -31.23 -28.89 -45.74
CA LYS A 17 -31.66 -30.28 -45.43
C LYS A 17 -31.60 -30.58 -43.92
N ASN A 18 -32.72 -31.11 -43.42
CA ASN A 18 -32.98 -31.59 -42.05
C ASN A 18 -32.43 -33.01 -41.83
N TRP A 19 -32.07 -33.38 -40.59
CA TRP A 19 -32.71 -34.53 -39.91
C TRP A 19 -32.54 -34.48 -38.38
N LYS A 20 -33.57 -35.04 -37.75
CA LYS A 20 -34.09 -35.11 -36.38
C LYS A 20 -33.24 -35.88 -35.33
N LYS A 21 -33.57 -35.58 -34.07
CA LYS A 21 -33.44 -36.41 -32.86
C LYS A 21 -34.37 -37.64 -32.92
N GLU A 22 -33.97 -38.75 -32.29
CA GLU A 22 -34.76 -39.44 -31.24
C GLU A 22 -34.00 -40.57 -30.53
N ASN A 23 -34.60 -41.06 -29.44
CA ASN A 23 -34.06 -41.61 -28.20
C ASN A 23 -33.95 -43.15 -28.13
N ALA A 24 -33.23 -43.57 -27.05
CA ALA A 24 -33.45 -44.72 -26.17
C ALA A 24 -32.96 -46.13 -26.57
N GLY A 25 -32.35 -46.82 -25.59
CA GLY A 25 -32.18 -48.28 -25.63
C GLY A 25 -31.07 -48.83 -24.74
N ARG A 26 -31.43 -49.54 -23.67
CA ARG A 26 -30.60 -50.08 -22.59
C ARG A 26 -29.76 -51.34 -22.94
N ASN A 27 -28.78 -51.55 -22.06
CA ASN A 27 -28.28 -52.83 -21.48
C ASN A 27 -27.33 -53.74 -22.28
N GLY A 28 -26.19 -54.06 -21.66
CA GLY A 28 -25.94 -55.46 -21.28
C GLY A 28 -24.55 -56.05 -21.58
N ASN A 29 -23.73 -56.13 -20.52
CA ASN A 29 -22.91 -57.28 -20.10
C ASN A 29 -21.56 -57.63 -20.75
N ASN A 30 -20.60 -57.88 -19.83
CA ASN A 30 -19.44 -58.80 -19.85
C ASN A 30 -18.37 -58.60 -20.94
N GLY A 31 -17.06 -58.64 -20.70
CA GLY A 31 -16.26 -59.07 -19.56
C GLY A 31 -14.96 -59.71 -20.10
N ARG A 32 -13.82 -59.41 -19.44
CA ARG A 32 -12.54 -60.16 -19.43
C ARG A 32 -11.74 -60.25 -20.74
N ASP A 33 -10.58 -59.60 -20.79
CA ASP A 33 -9.24 -60.14 -20.47
C ASP A 33 -8.80 -61.27 -21.42
N VAL A 34 -7.81 -61.01 -22.29
CA VAL A 34 -6.65 -61.90 -22.49
C VAL A 34 -5.45 -61.08 -23.00
N ASN A 35 -4.36 -61.17 -22.25
CA ASN A 35 -3.00 -60.73 -22.59
C ASN A 35 -2.39 -61.57 -23.72
N GLY A 36 -1.66 -60.92 -24.64
CA GLY A 36 -0.76 -61.57 -25.59
C GLY A 36 0.49 -60.72 -25.83
N LYS A 37 1.57 -61.06 -25.11
CA LYS A 37 2.98 -60.66 -25.37
C LYS A 37 3.33 -61.05 -26.83
N THR A 38 4.19 -60.39 -27.61
CA THR A 38 5.61 -59.99 -27.45
C THR A 38 5.96 -59.40 -28.86
N GLU A 39 6.74 -58.35 -29.11
CA GLU A 39 8.21 -58.31 -29.07
C GLU A 39 8.70 -57.02 -29.80
N ARG A 40 9.84 -56.49 -29.34
CA ARG A 40 10.90 -55.74 -30.06
C ARG A 40 10.65 -54.35 -30.69
N ASN A 41 11.34 -53.38 -30.08
CA ASN A 41 12.47 -52.59 -30.62
C ASN A 41 12.34 -51.07 -30.76
N SER A 42 13.34 -50.41 -30.17
CA SER A 42 13.95 -49.11 -30.52
C SER A 42 13.15 -47.81 -30.32
N GLY A 43 13.76 -46.84 -29.64
CA GLY A 43 13.34 -45.43 -29.69
C GLY A 43 13.53 -44.64 -28.40
N ARG A 44 14.76 -44.18 -28.18
CA ARG A 44 15.19 -43.29 -27.09
C ARG A 44 14.43 -41.94 -27.13
N LYS A 45 13.82 -41.51 -26.01
CA LYS A 45 13.66 -40.10 -25.59
C LYS A 45 13.21 -40.06 -24.12
N GLU A 46 14.14 -39.68 -23.24
CA GLU A 46 13.89 -39.50 -21.81
C GLU A 46 13.09 -38.21 -21.56
N THR A 47 11.95 -38.37 -20.91
CA THR A 47 11.24 -37.30 -20.19
C THR A 47 11.13 -37.74 -18.74
N GLN A 48 11.90 -37.13 -17.83
CA GLN A 48 11.70 -37.35 -16.39
C GLN A 48 10.69 -36.34 -15.84
N LYS A 49 9.47 -36.84 -15.61
CA LYS A 49 8.55 -36.36 -14.58
C LYS A 49 8.99 -36.96 -13.24
N PHE A 50 9.02 -36.17 -12.17
CA PHE A 50 9.04 -36.73 -10.81
C PHE A 50 7.68 -36.60 -10.15
N VAL A 51 7.24 -37.75 -9.63
CA VAL A 51 5.96 -38.06 -9.00
C VAL A 51 6.08 -37.88 -7.48
N SER A 52 4.97 -37.46 -6.89
CA SER A 52 4.68 -37.40 -5.46
C SER A 52 4.69 -38.78 -4.79
N GLY A 53 5.34 -38.90 -3.62
CA GLY A 53 5.22 -40.06 -2.75
C GLY A 53 5.27 -39.64 -1.27
N THR A 54 4.14 -39.82 -0.59
CA THR A 54 4.00 -39.80 0.87
C THR A 54 4.54 -41.10 1.48
N GLU A 55 5.31 -41.02 2.57
CA GLU A 55 5.30 -42.04 3.64
C GLU A 55 6.03 -41.58 4.93
N LYS A 56 5.88 -42.41 5.97
CA LYS A 56 5.69 -42.10 7.38
C LYS A 56 6.96 -41.95 8.24
N ARG A 57 6.76 -41.37 9.43
CA ARG A 57 7.64 -41.26 10.60
C ARG A 57 8.38 -42.57 10.98
N ASN A 58 9.68 -42.48 11.21
CA ASN A 58 10.31 -42.78 12.52
C ASN A 58 11.77 -42.29 12.54
N GLY A 59 12.18 -41.74 13.68
CA GLY A 59 13.39 -40.93 13.81
C GLY A 59 14.70 -41.68 14.04
N ARG A 60 15.80 -40.96 13.79
CA ARG A 60 17.00 -40.87 14.63
C ARG A 60 17.89 -39.70 14.14
N ASN A 61 18.30 -38.91 15.14
CA ASN A 61 19.32 -37.86 15.19
C ASN A 61 20.21 -37.58 13.97
N TYR A 62 20.19 -36.33 13.51
CA TYR A 62 21.38 -35.60 13.08
C TYR A 62 21.59 -34.41 14.02
N GLY A 63 22.30 -34.67 15.12
CA GLY A 63 22.85 -33.63 15.98
C GLY A 63 24.31 -33.43 15.65
N ASN A 64 24.63 -32.35 14.93
CA ASN A 64 25.84 -31.56 15.18
C ASN A 64 25.66 -30.20 14.46
N GLN A 65 24.95 -29.28 15.11
CA GLN A 65 24.96 -27.88 14.73
C GLN A 65 26.28 -27.27 15.18
N ASP A 66 26.93 -26.58 14.26
CA ASP A 66 28.21 -25.92 14.43
C ASP A 66 28.09 -24.82 15.51
N LYS A 67 28.51 -25.16 16.74
CA LYS A 67 28.48 -24.30 17.94
C LYS A 67 29.28 -23.00 17.77
N SER A 68 30.04 -22.84 16.69
CA SER A 68 30.76 -21.59 16.39
C SER A 68 29.84 -20.49 15.84
N VAL A 69 28.74 -20.84 15.17
CA VAL A 69 27.80 -19.90 14.54
C VAL A 69 26.78 -19.36 15.55
N GLU A 70 26.21 -20.21 16.40
CA GLU A 70 25.31 -19.80 17.48
C GLU A 70 26.01 -18.90 18.50
N LYS A 71 27.29 -19.18 18.80
CA LYS A 71 28.09 -18.36 19.71
C LYS A 71 28.46 -17.00 19.12
N LYS A 72 28.59 -16.88 17.78
CA LYS A 72 28.78 -15.60 17.08
C LYS A 72 27.48 -14.79 17.00
N LEU A 73 26.34 -15.43 16.75
CA LEU A 73 25.03 -14.77 16.70
C LEU A 73 24.62 -14.25 18.08
N GLY A 74 24.82 -15.04 19.14
CA GLY A 74 24.56 -14.59 20.53
C GLY A 74 25.47 -13.43 20.98
N TYR A 75 26.72 -13.40 20.52
CA TYR A 75 27.66 -12.30 20.82
C TYR A 75 27.33 -10.99 20.07
N ILE A 76 26.63 -11.09 18.93
CA ILE A 76 26.16 -9.95 18.14
C ILE A 76 24.86 -9.39 18.76
N ASP A 77 23.95 -10.26 19.20
CA ASP A 77 22.69 -9.89 19.85
C ASP A 77 22.93 -9.12 21.16
N GLU A 78 23.85 -9.63 21.99
CA GLU A 78 24.21 -8.99 23.28
C GLU A 78 24.93 -7.63 23.09
N LYS A 79 25.62 -7.43 21.95
CA LYS A 79 26.22 -6.14 21.58
C LYS A 79 25.21 -5.16 21.01
N LEU A 80 24.15 -5.64 20.35
CA LEU A 80 23.08 -4.80 19.80
C LEU A 80 22.14 -4.31 20.91
N GLU A 81 21.79 -5.15 21.88
CA GLU A 81 21.03 -4.73 23.07
C GLU A 81 21.82 -3.70 23.91
N LYS A 82 23.12 -3.90 24.12
CA LYS A 82 23.97 -2.92 24.84
C LYS A 82 24.15 -1.59 24.09
N LYS A 83 24.01 -1.57 22.76
CA LYS A 83 24.24 -0.37 21.93
C LYS A 83 22.97 0.41 21.59
N TYR A 84 21.82 -0.27 21.51
CA TYR A 84 20.56 0.33 21.06
C TYR A 84 19.37 0.11 22.03
N GLY A 85 19.58 -0.57 23.16
CA GLY A 85 18.59 -0.75 24.23
C GLY A 85 18.42 0.51 25.09
N GLY A 86 17.85 1.57 24.52
CA GLY A 86 17.59 2.83 25.22
C GLY A 86 16.52 3.70 24.55
N ALA A 87 15.25 3.42 24.88
CA ALA A 87 14.06 4.29 24.86
C ALA A 87 13.89 5.39 23.79
N TRP A 88 12.96 5.18 22.86
CA TRP A 88 12.20 6.24 22.18
C TRP A 88 10.93 6.55 22.99
N ASN A 89 10.81 7.78 23.51
CA ASN A 89 9.57 8.33 24.08
C ASN A 89 9.05 9.45 23.18
N HIS A 90 7.78 9.35 22.74
CA HIS A 90 7.08 10.35 21.95
C HIS A 90 6.49 11.44 22.85
N THR A 91 7.27 12.48 23.16
CA THR A 91 6.76 13.82 23.46
C THR A 91 7.85 14.83 23.11
N GLY A 92 7.52 15.81 22.25
CA GLY A 92 8.43 16.88 21.87
C GLY A 92 8.64 17.86 23.02
N GLU A 93 9.57 17.52 23.93
CA GLU A 93 10.20 18.46 24.85
C GLU A 93 11.71 18.21 24.88
N LYS A 94 12.49 19.28 24.75
CA LYS A 94 13.95 19.24 24.80
C LYS A 94 14.40 18.77 26.19
N ASN A 95 15.07 17.61 26.26
CA ASN A 95 15.77 17.20 27.48
C ASN A 95 17.25 17.62 27.43
N MET A 96 17.59 18.51 28.35
CA MET A 96 18.96 18.81 28.77
C MET A 96 19.54 17.60 29.52
N ASN A 97 20.82 17.29 29.29
CA ASN A 97 21.50 16.14 29.92
C ASN A 97 21.69 16.31 31.44
N ALA A 98 21.52 15.21 32.16
CA ALA A 98 21.76 15.08 33.58
C ALA A 98 23.27 15.05 33.90
N GLY A 99 23.89 16.23 33.93
CA GLY A 99 25.23 16.48 34.46
C GLY A 99 25.29 17.66 35.45
N ASP A 100 24.29 18.55 35.45
CA ASP A 100 24.33 19.81 36.22
C ASP A 100 23.33 19.89 37.39
N LYS A 101 22.80 18.77 37.86
CA LYS A 101 21.91 18.71 39.05
C LYS A 101 22.63 18.47 40.38
N LYS A 102 23.82 19.05 40.55
CA LYS A 102 24.48 19.22 41.86
C LYS A 102 25.21 20.56 41.96
N LYS A 103 24.48 21.68 41.78
CA LYS A 103 24.88 23.03 42.23
C LYS A 103 23.73 24.04 42.05
N ALA A 104 22.59 23.80 42.69
CA ALA A 104 21.55 24.83 42.86
C ALA A 104 20.57 24.56 44.01
N VAL A 105 20.94 23.68 44.97
CA VAL A 105 20.19 23.50 46.21
C VAL A 105 20.98 24.17 47.33
N SER A 106 21.08 25.50 47.27
CA SER A 106 21.55 26.34 48.37
C SER A 106 21.32 27.83 48.06
N ALA A 107 20.08 28.22 47.73
CA ALA A 107 19.67 29.63 47.72
C ALA A 107 18.14 29.77 47.74
N ALA A 108 17.48 29.05 48.66
CA ALA A 108 16.07 29.27 48.97
C ALA A 108 15.97 29.65 50.45
N LYS A 109 16.16 30.94 50.75
CA LYS A 109 15.75 31.54 52.03
C LYS A 109 15.58 33.04 51.84
N ARG A 110 14.31 33.48 51.93
CA ARG A 110 13.84 34.85 52.23
C ARG A 110 14.07 35.82 51.05
N GLN A 111 13.14 36.66 50.62
CA GLN A 111 12.23 37.47 51.42
C GLN A 111 11.11 38.04 50.53
N ASP A 112 9.95 38.19 51.16
CA ASP A 112 8.68 38.71 50.66
C ASP A 112 8.74 40.23 50.33
N ASP A 113 7.61 40.72 49.80
CA ASP A 113 7.19 42.13 49.70
C ASP A 113 7.64 42.98 48.49
N ARG A 114 6.71 43.19 47.54
CA ARG A 114 6.09 44.52 47.32
C ARG A 114 5.00 44.50 46.24
N LYS A 115 3.78 44.86 46.67
CA LYS A 115 2.68 45.38 45.85
C LYS A 115 3.06 46.76 45.27
N THR A 116 2.68 47.03 44.02
CA THR A 116 2.14 48.34 43.62
C THR A 116 1.18 48.18 42.43
N ALA A 117 0.01 48.81 42.58
CA ALA A 117 -1.01 48.97 41.57
C ALA A 117 -0.61 50.05 40.55
N HIS A 118 -1.03 49.90 39.29
CA HIS A 118 -1.10 51.03 38.37
C HIS A 118 -2.33 50.96 37.45
N VAL A 119 -3.33 51.73 37.84
CA VAL A 119 -4.10 52.73 37.07
C VAL A 119 -4.23 52.52 35.54
N GLN A 120 -5.49 52.40 35.12
CA GLN A 120 -5.97 52.54 33.75
C GLN A 120 -5.53 53.87 33.12
N GLY A 121 -4.80 53.78 32.00
CA GLY A 121 -4.53 54.89 31.10
C GLY A 121 -4.89 54.50 29.66
N LYS A 122 -5.91 55.16 29.11
CA LYS A 122 -6.31 55.07 27.70
C LYS A 122 -5.14 55.46 26.81
N ASN A 123 -4.71 54.57 25.93
CA ASN A 123 -4.03 54.94 24.69
C ASN A 123 -4.74 54.22 23.54
N ALA A 124 -5.55 55.00 22.82
CA ALA A 124 -6.17 54.60 21.57
C ALA A 124 -5.09 54.57 20.48
N SER A 125 -4.56 53.38 20.19
CA SER A 125 -3.92 53.11 18.91
C SER A 125 -4.98 52.53 17.98
N VAL A 126 -5.41 53.35 17.03
CA VAL A 126 -6.21 52.94 15.88
C VAL A 126 -5.33 52.04 15.02
N GLN A 127 -5.33 50.74 15.30
CA GLN A 127 -5.01 49.74 14.28
C GLN A 127 -6.33 49.40 13.60
N ALA A 128 -6.49 49.95 12.40
CA ALA A 128 -7.47 49.46 11.45
C ALA A 128 -7.10 48.01 11.14
N GLU A 129 -7.66 47.07 11.89
CA GLU A 129 -7.73 45.68 11.49
C GLU A 129 -8.51 45.65 10.18
N ALA A 130 -7.78 45.55 9.08
CA ALA A 130 -8.37 45.10 7.83
C ALA A 130 -9.00 43.74 8.13
N LYS A 131 -10.33 43.73 8.34
CA LYS A 131 -11.15 42.53 8.31
C LYS A 131 -11.05 41.95 6.91
N THR A 132 -9.96 41.24 6.62
CA THR A 132 -9.97 40.23 5.57
C THR A 132 -11.03 39.23 6.00
N GLU A 133 -12.18 39.23 5.33
CA GLU A 133 -13.17 38.18 5.46
C GLU A 133 -12.44 36.84 5.38
N ARG A 134 -12.41 36.09 6.49
CA ARG A 134 -11.80 34.77 6.49
C ARG A 134 -12.65 33.91 5.57
N LYS A 135 -12.12 33.61 4.38
CA LYS A 135 -12.74 32.71 3.41
C LYS A 135 -13.14 31.42 4.13
N LYS A 136 -14.41 31.04 4.01
CA LYS A 136 -14.91 29.79 4.59
C LYS A 136 -14.16 28.62 3.95
N SER A 137 -13.66 27.70 4.77
CA SER A 137 -12.93 26.53 4.30
C SER A 137 -13.77 25.69 3.33
N LEU A 138 -13.11 25.05 2.37
CA LEU A 138 -13.74 24.11 1.43
C LEU A 138 -14.31 22.87 2.13
N CYS A 139 -13.78 22.53 3.32
CA CYS A 139 -14.23 21.38 4.11
C CYS A 139 -14.66 21.82 5.52
N PRO A 140 -15.84 21.42 6.00
CA PRO A 140 -16.30 21.74 7.36
C PRO A 140 -15.41 21.12 8.46
N HIS A 141 -14.65 20.08 8.14
CA HIS A 141 -13.76 19.36 9.06
C HIS A 141 -12.27 19.68 8.86
N PHE A 142 -11.91 20.68 8.03
CA PHE A 142 -10.53 20.96 7.65
C PHE A 142 -9.57 21.07 8.85
N LYS A 143 -10.01 21.70 9.95
CA LYS A 143 -9.20 21.92 11.16
C LYS A 143 -9.21 20.77 12.17
N THR A 144 -10.01 19.74 11.97
CA THR A 144 -10.25 18.69 12.99
C THR A 144 -10.02 17.27 12.49
N CYS A 145 -10.16 17.03 11.18
CA CYS A 145 -10.00 15.70 10.59
C CYS A 145 -8.52 15.25 10.53
N GLY A 146 -7.57 16.18 10.34
CA GLY A 146 -6.15 15.85 10.14
C GLY A 146 -5.81 15.26 8.77
N GLY A 147 -6.82 15.02 7.91
CA GLY A 147 -6.62 14.40 6.59
C GLY A 147 -6.09 15.34 5.50
N CYS A 148 -6.21 16.66 5.66
CA CYS A 148 -5.78 17.66 4.68
C CYS A 148 -5.13 18.85 5.40
N GLN A 149 -3.91 19.21 5.01
CA GLN A 149 -3.17 20.36 5.57
C GLN A 149 -3.23 21.58 4.65
N TYR A 150 -3.40 21.37 3.34
CA TYR A 150 -3.29 22.41 2.32
C TYR A 150 -4.57 22.63 1.51
N LEU A 151 -5.70 22.02 1.89
CA LEU A 151 -6.95 22.09 1.11
C LEU A 151 -7.37 23.52 0.73
N ASP A 152 -7.28 24.48 1.65
CA ASP A 152 -7.66 25.88 1.40
C ASP A 152 -6.58 26.71 0.67
N MET A 153 -5.42 26.10 0.40
CA MET A 153 -4.33 26.70 -0.38
C MET A 153 -4.57 26.47 -1.88
N PRO A 154 -4.42 27.50 -2.75
CA PRO A 154 -4.43 27.31 -4.20
C PRO A 154 -3.47 26.22 -4.65
N TYR A 155 -3.87 25.38 -5.60
CA TYR A 155 -3.17 24.14 -5.92
C TYR A 155 -1.72 24.39 -6.38
N GLU A 156 -1.49 25.41 -7.19
CA GLU A 156 -0.17 25.82 -7.69
C GLU A 156 0.77 26.14 -6.52
N LYS A 157 0.26 26.80 -5.48
CA LYS A 157 1.03 27.10 -4.27
C LYS A 157 1.33 25.85 -3.44
N GLN A 158 0.45 24.84 -3.47
CA GLN A 158 0.75 23.54 -2.84
C GLN A 158 1.96 22.89 -3.52
N LEU A 159 1.98 22.89 -4.86
CA LEU A 159 3.09 22.34 -5.64
C LEU A 159 4.39 23.11 -5.40
N GLU A 160 4.35 24.45 -5.38
CA GLU A 160 5.50 25.29 -5.05
C GLU A 160 6.05 24.97 -3.66
N HIS A 161 5.18 24.85 -2.66
CA HIS A 161 5.56 24.56 -1.28
C HIS A 161 6.22 23.19 -1.16
N LYS A 162 5.59 22.15 -1.72
CA LYS A 162 6.13 20.78 -1.73
C LYS A 162 7.46 20.70 -2.48
N LYS A 163 7.55 21.30 -3.66
CA LYS A 163 8.80 21.32 -4.44
C LYS A 163 9.92 21.98 -3.65
N LYS A 164 9.63 23.11 -2.99
CA LYS A 164 10.61 23.82 -2.17
C LYS A 164 11.09 22.95 -1.01
N GLU A 165 10.18 22.31 -0.28
CA GLU A 165 10.52 21.43 0.85
C GLU A 165 11.44 20.28 0.43
N VAL A 166 11.07 19.54 -0.62
CA VAL A 166 11.91 18.45 -1.14
C VAL A 166 13.25 18.99 -1.65
N SER A 167 13.24 20.13 -2.36
CA SER A 167 14.48 20.74 -2.87
C SER A 167 15.43 21.15 -1.76
N ASP A 168 14.92 21.76 -0.68
CA ASP A 168 15.74 22.19 0.46
C ASP A 168 16.39 21.00 1.17
N LEU A 169 15.63 19.90 1.36
CA LEU A 169 16.10 18.67 1.98
C LEU A 169 17.13 17.93 1.11
N LEU A 170 16.89 17.87 -0.21
CA LEU A 170 17.74 17.11 -1.14
C LEU A 170 18.91 17.90 -1.72
N ARG A 171 18.96 19.22 -1.52
CA ARG A 171 20.03 20.14 -1.98
C ARG A 171 21.46 19.62 -1.74
N PRO A 172 21.80 18.95 -0.61
CA PRO A 172 23.16 18.44 -0.40
C PRO A 172 23.55 17.24 -1.29
N PHE A 173 22.59 16.62 -1.96
CA PHE A 173 22.77 15.36 -2.69
C PHE A 173 22.53 15.49 -4.19
N CYS A 174 21.42 16.11 -4.60
CA CYS A 174 21.06 16.28 -6.00
C CYS A 174 20.07 17.43 -6.20
N ARG A 175 19.82 17.79 -7.47
CA ARG A 175 18.77 18.73 -7.85
C ARG A 175 17.44 17.99 -8.01
N VAL A 176 16.36 18.60 -7.52
CA VAL A 176 14.99 18.21 -7.86
C VAL A 176 14.61 18.93 -9.16
N GLU A 177 14.41 18.18 -10.23
CA GLU A 177 14.13 18.76 -11.55
C GLU A 177 12.75 19.43 -11.57
N GLU A 178 11.72 18.67 -11.20
CA GLU A 178 10.33 19.11 -11.23
C GLU A 178 9.47 18.50 -10.12
N ILE A 179 8.27 19.05 -9.96
CA ILE A 179 7.17 18.42 -9.23
C ILE A 179 6.03 18.17 -10.22
N ILE A 180 5.62 16.91 -10.34
CA ILE A 180 4.51 16.53 -11.21
C ILE A 180 3.19 16.66 -10.45
N GLY A 181 2.38 17.62 -10.88
CA GLY A 181 1.03 17.85 -10.36
C GLY A 181 -0.05 16.95 -10.97
N MET A 182 -1.26 17.09 -10.45
CA MET A 182 -2.47 16.41 -10.88
C MET A 182 -3.44 17.40 -11.52
N ASP A 183 -4.03 17.05 -12.66
CA ASP A 183 -4.90 17.96 -13.41
C ASP A 183 -6.22 18.25 -12.67
N ASP A 184 -6.81 17.23 -12.05
CA ASP A 184 -7.94 17.36 -11.13
C ASP A 184 -7.52 16.86 -9.73
N PRO A 185 -7.16 17.75 -8.79
CA PRO A 185 -6.61 17.37 -7.48
C PRO A 185 -7.67 16.90 -6.47
N PHE A 186 -8.88 16.53 -6.93
CA PHE A 186 -9.99 16.10 -6.08
C PHE A 186 -10.41 14.65 -6.38
N HIS A 187 -11.07 14.02 -5.40
CA HIS A 187 -11.68 12.69 -5.48
C HIS A 187 -10.76 11.57 -5.97
N TYR A 188 -9.46 11.73 -5.77
CA TYR A 188 -8.42 10.85 -6.31
C TYR A 188 -8.25 9.55 -5.50
N ARG A 189 -8.68 9.52 -4.23
CA ARG A 189 -8.48 8.34 -3.37
C ARG A 189 -9.39 7.20 -3.79
N ASN A 190 -8.77 6.15 -4.33
CA ASN A 190 -9.42 4.92 -4.75
C ASN A 190 -9.75 3.96 -3.58
N LYS A 191 -9.40 4.33 -2.35
CA LYS A 191 -9.60 3.57 -1.13
C LYS A 191 -10.11 4.51 -0.04
N VAL A 192 -11.35 4.29 0.39
CA VAL A 192 -12.05 5.11 1.39
C VAL A 192 -12.36 4.25 2.61
N HIS A 193 -12.02 4.75 3.79
CA HIS A 193 -12.22 4.07 5.06
C HIS A 193 -13.08 4.93 5.97
N ALA A 194 -14.21 4.37 6.42
CA ALA A 194 -15.07 5.01 7.39
C ALA A 194 -15.22 4.17 8.65
N VAL A 195 -15.10 4.83 9.79
CA VAL A 195 -15.47 4.31 11.11
C VAL A 195 -16.98 4.43 11.27
N MET A 196 -17.62 3.37 11.74
CA MET A 196 -19.05 3.35 12.03
C MET A 196 -19.26 3.53 13.53
N ALA A 197 -19.99 4.56 13.93
CA ALA A 197 -20.16 4.91 15.34
C ALA A 197 -21.58 5.42 15.62
N ARG A 198 -21.85 5.73 16.89
CA ARG A 198 -23.06 6.46 17.30
C ARG A 198 -22.69 7.85 17.78
N ASP A 199 -23.53 8.82 17.43
CA ASP A 199 -23.46 10.13 18.06
C ASP A 199 -24.07 10.10 19.47
N ARG A 200 -23.95 11.22 20.21
CA ARG A 200 -24.52 11.36 21.57
C ARG A 200 -26.04 11.20 21.62
N LYS A 201 -26.74 11.30 20.49
CA LYS A 201 -28.19 11.10 20.37
C LYS A 201 -28.55 9.65 19.98
N GLY A 202 -27.55 8.76 19.91
CA GLY A 202 -27.71 7.36 19.53
C GLY A 202 -27.89 7.11 18.03
N ARG A 203 -27.80 8.16 17.18
CA ARG A 203 -27.91 8.05 15.73
C ARG A 203 -26.64 7.42 15.17
N ILE A 204 -26.77 6.54 14.20
CA ILE A 204 -25.61 5.94 13.54
C ILE A 204 -24.97 6.98 12.63
N ILE A 205 -23.67 7.17 12.78
CA ILE A 205 -22.83 8.04 11.96
C ILE A 205 -21.70 7.23 11.32
N SER A 206 -21.18 7.75 10.22
CA SER A 206 -19.98 7.25 9.56
C SER A 206 -19.00 8.40 9.34
N GLY A 207 -17.71 8.14 9.41
CA GLY A 207 -16.71 9.11 9.03
C GLY A 207 -15.32 8.76 9.53
N VAL A 208 -14.55 9.78 9.91
CA VAL A 208 -13.13 9.64 10.25
C VAL A 208 -12.89 9.99 11.71
N TYR A 209 -11.81 9.48 12.28
CA TYR A 209 -11.38 9.94 13.60
C TYR A 209 -10.92 11.40 13.54
N LYS A 210 -11.31 12.18 14.55
CA LYS A 210 -10.73 13.49 14.81
C LYS A 210 -9.25 13.31 15.15
N GLU A 211 -8.40 14.15 14.56
CA GLU A 211 -6.96 14.12 14.73
C GLU A 211 -6.55 14.00 16.20
N GLY A 212 -5.68 13.02 16.49
CA GLY A 212 -5.18 12.74 17.84
C GLY A 212 -6.18 12.09 18.80
N THR A 213 -7.33 11.59 18.34
CA THR A 213 -8.36 10.98 19.20
C THR A 213 -9.07 9.79 18.53
N HIS A 214 -9.86 9.02 19.27
CA HIS A 214 -10.84 8.06 18.72
C HIS A 214 -12.26 8.64 18.64
N THR A 215 -12.43 9.97 18.72
CA THR A 215 -13.74 10.59 18.51
C THR A 215 -14.06 10.63 17.02
N VAL A 216 -15.18 10.02 16.60
CA VAL A 216 -15.60 10.00 15.20
C VAL A 216 -16.26 11.33 14.79
N LEU A 217 -15.75 11.92 13.72
CA LEU A 217 -16.37 13.05 13.02
C LEU A 217 -17.31 12.50 11.95
N PRO A 218 -18.59 12.92 11.93
CA PRO A 218 -19.51 12.51 10.87
C PRO A 218 -19.08 13.15 9.55
N VAL A 219 -18.78 12.33 8.53
CA VAL A 219 -18.40 12.79 7.20
C VAL A 219 -19.36 12.15 6.19
N GLU A 220 -20.08 13.00 5.45
CA GLU A 220 -20.99 12.57 4.39
C GLU A 220 -20.29 12.50 3.03
N THR A 221 -19.41 13.47 2.77
CA THR A 221 -18.65 13.58 1.53
C THR A 221 -17.28 14.15 1.83
N CYS A 222 -16.25 13.66 1.16
CA CYS A 222 -14.89 14.18 1.28
C CYS A 222 -14.30 14.54 -0.09
N LEU A 223 -13.70 15.73 -0.19
CA LEU A 223 -13.20 16.28 -1.46
C LEU A 223 -12.03 15.50 -2.06
N ILE A 224 -11.35 14.65 -1.28
CA ILE A 224 -10.25 13.81 -1.77
C ILE A 224 -10.65 12.35 -1.94
N GLU A 225 -11.82 11.95 -1.47
CA GLU A 225 -12.32 10.57 -1.51
C GLU A 225 -13.18 10.32 -2.74
N ASN A 226 -13.17 9.08 -3.23
CA ASN A 226 -14.01 8.73 -4.37
C ASN A 226 -15.49 8.92 -4.02
N LYS A 227 -16.21 9.71 -4.82
CA LYS A 227 -17.63 10.03 -4.59
C LYS A 227 -18.51 8.78 -4.46
N LYS A 228 -18.23 7.74 -5.24
CA LYS A 228 -19.02 6.51 -5.22
C LYS A 228 -18.80 5.72 -3.94
N ALA A 229 -17.58 5.73 -3.42
CA ALA A 229 -17.28 5.12 -2.14
C ALA A 229 -18.03 5.83 -0.99
N ASP A 230 -18.05 7.17 -0.98
CA ASP A 230 -18.83 7.95 -0.01
C ASP A 230 -20.33 7.60 -0.06
N GLU A 231 -20.91 7.57 -1.26
CA GLU A 231 -22.30 7.17 -1.48
C GLU A 231 -22.60 5.76 -0.93
N ILE A 232 -21.74 4.78 -1.22
CA ILE A 232 -21.89 3.40 -0.76
C ILE A 232 -21.84 3.32 0.77
N ILE A 233 -20.92 4.06 1.41
CA ILE A 233 -20.81 4.11 2.87
C ILE A 233 -22.08 4.73 3.48
N GLY A 234 -22.60 5.80 2.88
CA GLY A 234 -23.87 6.42 3.25
C GLY A 234 -25.04 5.43 3.20
N THR A 235 -25.17 4.70 2.09
CA THR A 235 -26.20 3.66 1.95
C THR A 235 -26.05 2.54 2.98
N ILE A 236 -24.83 2.07 3.25
CA ILE A 236 -24.58 1.06 4.28
C ILE A 236 -25.07 1.55 5.64
N ARG A 237 -24.74 2.80 6.01
CA ARG A 237 -25.18 3.42 7.26
C ARG A 237 -26.70 3.44 7.38
N GLU A 238 -27.41 3.79 6.31
CA GLU A 238 -28.87 3.85 6.26
C GLU A 238 -29.55 2.48 6.33
N LEU A 239 -28.90 1.42 5.86
CA LEU A 239 -29.43 0.05 5.92
C LEU A 239 -29.29 -0.59 7.32
N LEU A 240 -28.32 -0.19 8.15
CA LEU A 240 -28.08 -0.85 9.44
C LEU A 240 -29.33 -0.96 10.35
N PRO A 241 -30.15 0.10 10.51
CA PRO A 241 -31.35 0.03 11.34
C PRO A 241 -32.36 -1.02 10.86
N SER A 242 -32.63 -1.12 9.56
CA SER A 242 -33.62 -2.06 9.02
C SER A 242 -33.19 -3.52 9.18
N PHE A 243 -31.88 -3.78 9.25
CA PHE A 243 -31.31 -5.09 9.51
C PHE A 243 -31.04 -5.36 11.00
N LYS A 244 -31.42 -4.44 11.90
CA LYS A 244 -31.18 -4.52 13.35
C LYS A 244 -29.70 -4.72 13.70
N MET A 245 -28.80 -4.19 12.86
CA MET A 245 -27.35 -4.30 13.06
C MET A 245 -26.86 -3.13 13.92
N LYS A 246 -26.04 -3.44 14.91
CA LYS A 246 -25.41 -2.44 15.78
C LYS A 246 -24.00 -2.13 15.26
N VAL A 247 -23.65 -0.86 15.24
CA VAL A 247 -22.24 -0.47 15.11
C VAL A 247 -21.47 -0.86 16.36
N PHE A 248 -20.18 -1.08 16.21
CA PHE A 248 -19.27 -1.41 17.30
C PHE A 248 -18.92 -0.16 18.11
N ASP A 249 -18.87 -0.33 19.41
CA ASP A 249 -18.51 0.69 20.39
C ASP A 249 -17.20 0.23 21.05
N GLU A 250 -16.14 1.01 20.86
CA GLU A 250 -14.78 0.67 21.32
C GLU A 250 -14.65 0.74 22.85
N ASP A 251 -15.42 1.62 23.50
CA ASP A 251 -15.39 1.78 24.96
C ASP A 251 -16.03 0.58 25.68
N THR A 252 -17.12 0.04 25.11
CA THR A 252 -17.86 -1.09 25.68
C THR A 252 -17.44 -2.45 25.11
N GLY A 253 -16.70 -2.46 24.00
CA GLY A 253 -16.36 -3.67 23.25
C GLY A 253 -17.57 -4.38 22.61
N TYR A 254 -18.71 -3.69 22.50
CA TYR A 254 -19.98 -4.29 22.06
C TYR A 254 -20.44 -3.75 20.71
N GLY A 255 -20.99 -4.63 19.88
CA GLY A 255 -21.60 -4.31 18.59
C GLY A 255 -21.08 -5.21 17.47
N PHE A 256 -21.44 -4.88 16.24
CA PHE A 256 -21.19 -5.74 15.08
C PHE A 256 -20.29 -5.08 14.04
N LEU A 257 -20.73 -4.00 13.41
CA LEU A 257 -19.98 -3.35 12.33
C LEU A 257 -19.03 -2.28 12.89
N ARG A 258 -17.72 -2.45 12.70
CA ARG A 258 -16.67 -1.53 13.16
C ARG A 258 -16.36 -0.45 12.13
N HIS A 259 -16.02 -0.91 10.94
CA HIS A 259 -15.58 -0.05 9.85
C HIS A 259 -16.15 -0.54 8.52
N VAL A 260 -16.20 0.38 7.57
CA VAL A 260 -16.44 0.09 6.16
C VAL A 260 -15.23 0.58 5.38
N LEU A 261 -14.70 -0.27 4.52
CA LEU A 261 -13.64 0.08 3.59
C LEU A 261 -14.15 -0.16 2.18
N VAL A 262 -14.15 0.86 1.34
CA VAL A 262 -14.51 0.73 -0.08
C VAL A 262 -13.27 0.96 -0.92
N ARG A 263 -13.00 0.05 -1.86
CA ARG A 263 -11.98 0.23 -2.89
C ARG A 263 -12.62 0.30 -4.26
N THR A 264 -12.15 1.21 -5.09
CA THR A 264 -12.62 1.42 -6.46
C THR A 264 -11.43 1.27 -7.41
N ALA A 265 -11.50 0.38 -8.39
CA ALA A 265 -10.51 0.30 -9.44
C ALA A 265 -10.74 1.47 -10.42
N HIS A 266 -9.69 2.26 -10.69
CA HIS A 266 -9.83 3.50 -11.46
C HIS A 266 -10.09 3.23 -12.94
N ALA A 267 -9.36 2.31 -13.55
CA ALA A 267 -9.45 2.05 -14.98
C ALA A 267 -10.64 1.14 -15.35
N THR A 268 -10.98 0.18 -14.50
CA THR A 268 -12.04 -0.80 -14.77
C THR A 268 -13.40 -0.42 -14.19
N GLY A 269 -13.42 0.47 -13.19
CA GLY A 269 -14.62 0.83 -12.44
C GLY A 269 -15.11 -0.24 -11.47
N GLU A 270 -14.37 -1.33 -11.26
CA GLU A 270 -14.76 -2.37 -10.31
C GLU A 270 -14.75 -1.86 -8.86
N ILE A 271 -15.74 -2.24 -8.05
CA ILE A 271 -15.88 -1.77 -6.67
C ILE A 271 -15.92 -2.95 -5.69
N MET A 272 -15.04 -2.89 -4.70
CA MET A 272 -15.00 -3.79 -3.56
C MET A 272 -15.47 -3.09 -2.30
N VAL A 273 -16.49 -3.66 -1.65
CA VAL A 273 -16.91 -3.26 -0.30
C VAL A 273 -16.37 -4.27 0.70
N VAL A 274 -15.64 -3.79 1.70
CA VAL A 274 -15.15 -4.58 2.82
C VAL A 274 -15.88 -4.13 4.09
N LEU A 275 -16.64 -5.05 4.68
CA LEU A 275 -17.37 -4.85 5.92
C LEU A 275 -16.54 -5.41 7.07
N ILE A 276 -15.97 -4.54 7.90
CA ILE A 276 -15.12 -4.95 9.02
C ILE A 276 -16.02 -5.16 10.25
N THR A 277 -16.13 -6.40 10.69
CA THR A 277 -17.07 -6.82 11.74
C THR A 277 -16.36 -7.43 12.95
N ALA A 278 -16.87 -7.20 14.16
CA ALA A 278 -16.33 -7.78 15.39
C ALA A 278 -16.55 -9.30 15.50
N SER A 279 -17.57 -9.83 14.81
CA SER A 279 -17.96 -11.24 14.83
C SER A 279 -17.98 -11.84 13.43
N PRO A 280 -17.63 -13.13 13.25
CA PRO A 280 -17.80 -13.83 11.98
C PRO A 280 -19.26 -14.07 11.62
N VAL A 281 -20.17 -14.09 12.61
CA VAL A 281 -21.60 -14.30 12.36
C VAL A 281 -22.20 -13.02 11.81
N PHE A 282 -22.59 -13.04 10.53
CA PHE A 282 -23.24 -11.93 9.85
C PHE A 282 -24.75 -12.22 9.69
N PRO A 283 -25.63 -11.62 10.51
CA PRO A 283 -27.07 -11.85 10.42
C PRO A 283 -27.63 -11.40 9.07
N SER A 284 -28.45 -12.23 8.43
CA SER A 284 -29.12 -11.88 7.16
C SER A 284 -28.15 -11.42 6.05
N LYS A 285 -26.90 -11.90 6.04
CA LYS A 285 -25.84 -11.46 5.11
C LYS A 285 -26.28 -11.42 3.64
N ASN A 286 -26.98 -12.44 3.17
CA ASN A 286 -27.44 -12.51 1.78
C ASN A 286 -28.46 -11.41 1.46
N ASN A 287 -29.38 -11.12 2.38
CA ASN A 287 -30.38 -10.07 2.22
C ASN A 287 -29.74 -8.67 2.31
N PHE A 288 -28.76 -8.49 3.21
CA PHE A 288 -28.01 -7.24 3.33
C PHE A 288 -27.25 -6.93 2.04
N VAL A 289 -26.47 -7.89 1.54
CA VAL A 289 -25.73 -7.76 0.28
C VAL A 289 -26.68 -7.52 -0.90
N LYS A 290 -27.83 -8.21 -0.95
CA LYS A 290 -28.85 -7.98 -2.00
C LYS A 290 -29.44 -6.58 -1.94
N ALA A 291 -29.74 -6.05 -0.74
CA ALA A 291 -30.27 -4.71 -0.55
C ALA A 291 -29.24 -3.65 -0.96
N LEU A 292 -27.99 -3.79 -0.53
CA LEU A 292 -26.90 -2.89 -0.90
C LEU A 292 -26.71 -2.84 -2.42
N ARG A 293 -26.63 -4.01 -3.06
CA ARG A 293 -26.46 -4.12 -4.52
C ARG A 293 -27.68 -3.69 -5.34
N LYS A 294 -28.87 -3.64 -4.73
CA LYS A 294 -30.05 -3.08 -5.39
C LYS A 294 -29.89 -1.57 -5.61
N VAL A 295 -29.28 -0.87 -4.65
CA VAL A 295 -28.98 0.56 -4.74
C VAL A 295 -27.69 0.80 -5.54
N HIS A 296 -26.71 -0.08 -5.36
CA HIS A 296 -25.37 0.00 -5.94
C HIS A 296 -25.04 -1.23 -6.81
N PRO A 297 -25.66 -1.37 -8.00
CA PRO A 297 -25.44 -2.52 -8.89
C PRO A 297 -24.00 -2.64 -9.39
N GLU A 298 -23.24 -1.55 -9.41
CA GLU A 298 -21.82 -1.47 -9.78
C GLU A 298 -20.86 -2.19 -8.82
N ILE A 299 -21.31 -2.55 -7.62
CA ILE A 299 -20.50 -3.34 -6.67
C ILE A 299 -20.24 -4.73 -7.26
N THR A 300 -18.96 -5.02 -7.52
CA THR A 300 -18.51 -6.30 -8.07
C THR A 300 -18.12 -7.29 -6.99
N THR A 301 -17.64 -6.80 -5.84
CA THR A 301 -17.14 -7.64 -4.75
C THR A 301 -17.62 -7.13 -3.38
N VAL A 302 -18.07 -8.03 -2.51
CA VAL A 302 -18.31 -7.76 -1.09
C VAL A 302 -17.58 -8.78 -0.24
N VAL A 303 -16.75 -8.30 0.68
CA VAL A 303 -15.96 -9.12 1.61
C VAL A 303 -16.32 -8.73 3.04
N GLN A 304 -16.54 -9.71 3.90
CA GLN A 304 -16.52 -9.52 5.35
C GLN A 304 -15.10 -9.74 5.84
N ASN A 305 -14.54 -8.78 6.55
CA ASN A 305 -13.28 -8.95 7.28
C ASN A 305 -13.60 -8.98 8.78
N VAL A 306 -13.10 -9.98 9.50
CA VAL A 306 -13.44 -10.19 10.92
C VAL A 306 -12.30 -9.70 11.80
N ASN A 307 -12.58 -8.65 12.58
CA ASN A 307 -11.66 -8.07 13.54
C ASN A 307 -12.31 -7.98 14.93
N GLY A 308 -12.14 -9.03 15.72
CA GLY A 308 -12.62 -9.10 17.11
C GLY A 308 -11.57 -8.71 18.15
N ARG A 309 -10.40 -8.17 17.74
CA ARG A 309 -9.32 -7.78 18.66
C ARG A 309 -9.46 -6.33 19.07
N ASP A 310 -8.95 -6.00 20.26
CA ASP A 310 -8.70 -4.62 20.66
C ASP A 310 -7.31 -4.21 20.13
N THR A 311 -7.30 -3.61 18.94
CA THR A 311 -6.08 -3.23 18.21
C THR A 311 -6.36 -2.06 17.30
N SER A 312 -5.35 -1.21 17.06
CA SER A 312 -5.41 -0.12 16.08
C SER A 312 -5.44 -0.60 14.63
N MET A 313 -5.12 -1.88 14.37
CA MET A 313 -5.24 -2.45 13.03
C MET A 313 -6.71 -2.55 12.63
N VAL A 314 -7.08 -1.89 11.53
CA VAL A 314 -8.46 -1.89 11.02
C VAL A 314 -8.87 -3.28 10.52
N LEU A 315 -8.04 -3.91 9.70
CA LEU A 315 -8.32 -5.23 9.11
C LEU A 315 -7.83 -6.34 10.03
N GLY A 316 -8.67 -7.34 10.25
CA GLY A 316 -8.33 -8.59 10.91
C GLY A 316 -7.82 -9.65 9.93
N GLU A 317 -7.53 -10.83 10.48
CA GLU A 317 -6.87 -11.93 9.74
C GLU A 317 -7.83 -12.76 8.89
N LYS A 318 -9.10 -12.85 9.30
CA LYS A 318 -10.11 -13.73 8.68
C LYS A 318 -10.99 -12.95 7.73
N GLU A 319 -11.23 -13.53 6.55
CA GLU A 319 -12.08 -12.94 5.52
C GLU A 319 -13.08 -13.95 4.96
N HIS A 320 -14.28 -13.48 4.68
CA HIS A 320 -15.35 -14.25 4.04
C HIS A 320 -15.86 -13.46 2.84
N VAL A 321 -15.74 -14.04 1.64
CA VAL A 321 -16.34 -13.45 0.44
C VAL A 321 -17.86 -13.62 0.53
N LEU A 322 -18.58 -12.51 0.58
CA LEU A 322 -20.05 -12.50 0.61
C LEU A 322 -20.65 -12.41 -0.79
N TYR A 323 -19.93 -11.79 -1.72
CA TYR A 323 -20.32 -11.65 -3.13
C TYR A 323 -19.10 -11.39 -4.01
N GLY A 324 -19.15 -11.87 -5.25
CA GLY A 324 -18.09 -11.67 -6.22
C GLY A 324 -16.87 -12.57 -6.00
N PRO A 325 -15.73 -12.27 -6.65
CA PRO A 325 -14.55 -13.11 -6.62
C PRO A 325 -13.63 -12.90 -5.40
N GLY A 326 -13.93 -11.92 -4.53
CA GLY A 326 -13.13 -11.60 -3.33
C GLY A 326 -11.95 -10.67 -3.60
N PHE A 327 -11.87 -10.10 -4.80
CA PHE A 327 -10.88 -9.10 -5.22
C PHE A 327 -11.51 -8.18 -6.27
N ILE A 328 -10.81 -7.12 -6.63
CA ILE A 328 -11.09 -6.33 -7.83
C ILE A 328 -9.86 -6.31 -8.74
N VAL A 329 -10.04 -5.96 -9.99
CA VAL A 329 -8.96 -5.78 -10.96
C VAL A 329 -8.89 -4.34 -11.37
N ASP A 330 -7.70 -3.74 -11.32
CA ASP A 330 -7.42 -2.42 -11.89
C ASP A 330 -6.34 -2.49 -12.97
N VAL A 331 -6.17 -1.41 -13.73
CA VAL A 331 -5.10 -1.26 -14.71
C VAL A 331 -4.20 -0.10 -14.31
N LEU A 332 -2.90 -0.33 -14.31
CA LEU A 332 -1.88 0.66 -13.99
C LEU A 332 -0.67 0.46 -14.91
N CYS A 333 -0.20 1.52 -15.57
CA CYS A 333 0.91 1.44 -16.54
C CYS A 333 0.67 0.34 -17.61
N GLY A 334 -0.58 0.17 -18.05
CA GLY A 334 -0.96 -0.86 -19.03
C GLY A 334 -0.98 -2.31 -18.51
N LYS A 335 -0.73 -2.54 -17.21
CA LYS A 335 -0.75 -3.86 -16.58
C LYS A 335 -1.98 -4.04 -15.68
N LYS A 336 -2.52 -5.26 -15.64
CA LYS A 336 -3.69 -5.63 -14.83
C LYS A 336 -3.26 -6.11 -13.45
N PHE A 337 -3.82 -5.54 -12.40
CA PHE A 337 -3.52 -5.92 -11.03
C PHE A 337 -4.78 -6.38 -10.30
N ARG A 338 -4.75 -7.61 -9.81
CA ARG A 338 -5.68 -8.11 -8.81
C ARG A 338 -5.35 -7.45 -7.47
N ILE A 339 -6.37 -6.84 -6.88
CA ILE A 339 -6.32 -6.11 -5.61
C ILE A 339 -7.26 -6.79 -4.63
N SER A 340 -6.70 -7.42 -3.61
CA SER A 340 -7.47 -7.95 -2.47
C SER A 340 -7.68 -6.87 -1.40
N SER A 341 -8.57 -7.15 -0.44
CA SER A 341 -8.92 -6.25 0.68
C SER A 341 -7.73 -5.86 1.55
N LYS A 342 -6.77 -6.76 1.76
CA LYS A 342 -5.59 -6.57 2.61
C LYS A 342 -4.35 -6.08 1.85
N SER A 343 -4.28 -6.30 0.54
CA SER A 343 -3.12 -5.90 -0.25
C SER A 343 -2.91 -4.40 -0.27
N PHE A 344 -1.66 -3.96 -0.18
CA PHE A 344 -1.30 -2.57 -0.44
C PHE A 344 -1.44 -2.28 -1.94
N TYR A 345 -2.05 -1.15 -2.26
CA TYR A 345 -2.17 -0.60 -3.60
C TYR A 345 -2.19 0.91 -3.45
N GLN A 346 -1.54 1.61 -4.38
CA GLN A 346 -1.43 3.05 -4.30
C GLN A 346 -2.80 3.71 -4.38
N ILE A 347 -3.05 4.71 -3.52
CA ILE A 347 -4.39 5.26 -3.35
C ILE A 347 -4.77 6.28 -4.44
N ASN A 348 -3.78 6.83 -5.16
CA ASN A 348 -3.98 7.78 -6.25
C ASN A 348 -3.42 7.19 -7.56
N PRO A 349 -4.21 6.37 -8.28
CA PRO A 349 -3.70 5.63 -9.44
C PRO A 349 -3.27 6.54 -10.59
N VAL A 350 -3.91 7.71 -10.75
CA VAL A 350 -3.56 8.71 -11.77
C VAL A 350 -2.12 9.21 -11.58
N GLN A 351 -1.75 9.53 -10.35
CA GLN A 351 -0.39 10.01 -10.04
C GLN A 351 0.61 8.86 -9.91
N THR A 352 0.17 7.68 -9.49
CA THR A 352 1.02 6.48 -9.45
C THR A 352 1.54 6.11 -10.83
N GLU A 353 0.72 6.24 -11.87
CA GLU A 353 1.18 5.96 -13.23
C GLU A 353 2.34 6.88 -13.62
N LYS A 354 2.25 8.18 -13.30
CA LYS A 354 3.34 9.13 -13.53
C LYS A 354 4.58 8.80 -12.67
N LEU A 355 4.39 8.47 -11.40
CA LEU A 355 5.45 8.08 -10.47
C LEU A 355 6.22 6.85 -10.98
N TYR A 356 5.50 5.82 -11.41
CA TYR A 356 6.11 4.58 -11.88
C TYR A 356 6.75 4.75 -13.25
N ASN A 357 6.16 5.50 -14.17
CA ASN A 357 6.80 5.81 -15.45
C ASN A 357 8.13 6.54 -15.22
N LEU A 358 8.18 7.54 -14.34
CA LEU A 358 9.45 8.19 -13.93
C LEU A 358 10.47 7.19 -13.38
N ALA A 359 10.04 6.28 -12.49
CA ALA A 359 10.93 5.27 -11.92
C ALA A 359 11.50 4.33 -13.00
N ILE A 360 10.66 3.85 -13.91
CA ILE A 360 11.08 2.98 -15.03
C ILE A 360 12.01 3.72 -16.00
N GLU A 361 11.71 4.98 -16.32
CA GLU A 361 12.58 5.82 -17.16
C GLU A 361 13.94 6.06 -16.49
N ALA A 362 13.96 6.37 -15.19
CA ALA A 362 15.18 6.54 -14.41
C ALA A 362 16.03 5.26 -14.36
N ALA A 363 15.38 4.09 -14.32
CA ALA A 363 16.06 2.81 -14.38
C ALA A 363 16.73 2.53 -15.73
N GLY A 364 16.31 3.18 -16.82
CA GLY A 364 16.93 3.10 -18.14
C GLY A 364 17.11 1.67 -18.67
N LEU A 365 16.08 0.84 -18.53
CA LEU A 365 16.12 -0.58 -18.90
C LEU A 365 16.19 -0.77 -20.43
N THR A 366 17.01 -1.71 -20.89
CA THR A 366 17.28 -1.99 -22.32
C THR A 366 16.89 -3.42 -22.73
N GLY A 367 16.35 -4.21 -21.81
CA GLY A 367 16.01 -5.63 -21.99
C GLY A 367 17.15 -6.59 -21.63
N LYS A 368 18.25 -6.08 -21.07
CA LYS A 368 19.44 -6.88 -20.73
C LYS A 368 19.65 -7.03 -19.22
N GLU A 369 19.03 -6.16 -18.46
CA GLU A 369 19.23 -5.97 -17.03
C GLU A 369 18.51 -7.04 -16.20
N THR A 370 19.20 -7.54 -15.19
CA THR A 370 18.64 -8.24 -14.03
C THR A 370 18.22 -7.19 -12.99
N VAL A 371 16.93 -7.11 -12.72
CA VAL A 371 16.33 -6.11 -11.84
C VAL A 371 15.92 -6.73 -10.52
N VAL A 372 16.20 -6.06 -9.40
CA VAL A 372 15.60 -6.39 -8.09
C VAL A 372 14.55 -5.34 -7.76
N ASP A 373 13.33 -5.77 -7.46
CA ASP A 373 12.24 -4.97 -6.92
C ASP A 373 12.08 -5.30 -5.43
N ALA A 374 12.67 -4.46 -4.58
CA ALA A 374 12.62 -4.60 -3.13
C ALA A 374 11.37 -3.93 -2.56
N TYR A 375 10.72 -4.58 -1.59
CA TYR A 375 9.43 -4.15 -1.03
C TYR A 375 8.31 -4.18 -2.07
N CYS A 376 8.31 -5.19 -2.94
CA CYS A 376 7.52 -5.18 -4.17
C CYS A 376 6.00 -5.26 -3.97
N GLY A 377 5.51 -5.55 -2.76
CA GLY A 377 4.07 -5.66 -2.48
C GLY A 377 3.39 -6.68 -3.39
N ILE A 378 2.39 -6.23 -4.15
CA ILE A 378 1.70 -7.07 -5.16
C ILE A 378 2.41 -7.09 -6.53
N GLY A 379 3.66 -6.66 -6.58
CA GLY A 379 4.54 -6.64 -7.75
C GLY A 379 4.28 -5.49 -8.72
N THR A 380 3.77 -4.34 -8.27
CA THR A 380 3.36 -3.26 -9.19
C THR A 380 4.52 -2.74 -10.03
N ILE A 381 5.63 -2.35 -9.40
CA ILE A 381 6.81 -1.83 -10.10
C ILE A 381 7.48 -2.94 -10.92
N GLY A 382 7.77 -4.08 -10.31
CA GLY A 382 8.46 -5.19 -10.96
C GLY A 382 7.73 -5.76 -12.17
N ILE A 383 6.39 -5.86 -12.15
CA ILE A 383 5.61 -6.34 -13.30
C ILE A 383 5.63 -5.33 -14.44
N VAL A 384 5.67 -4.03 -14.15
CA VAL A 384 5.84 -3.00 -15.19
C VAL A 384 7.26 -3.06 -15.76
N ALA A 385 8.28 -3.17 -14.91
CA ALA A 385 9.68 -3.31 -15.31
C ALA A 385 9.96 -4.57 -16.13
N ALA A 386 9.23 -5.66 -15.89
CA ALA A 386 9.42 -6.95 -16.55
C ALA A 386 9.33 -6.87 -18.08
N SER A 387 8.51 -5.95 -18.62
CA SER A 387 8.41 -5.76 -20.07
C SER A 387 9.65 -5.16 -20.73
N ALA A 388 10.54 -4.54 -19.96
CA ALA A 388 11.76 -3.89 -20.44
C ALA A 388 13.04 -4.47 -19.83
N ALA A 389 12.95 -5.52 -19.01
CA ALA A 389 14.08 -6.17 -18.35
C ALA A 389 14.34 -7.57 -18.89
N LYS A 390 15.57 -8.08 -18.71
CA LYS A 390 15.87 -9.49 -18.99
C LYS A 390 15.18 -10.40 -17.98
N GLU A 391 15.32 -10.06 -16.69
CA GLU A 391 14.67 -10.76 -15.59
C GLU A 391 14.43 -9.81 -14.41
N VAL A 392 13.41 -10.12 -13.61
CA VAL A 392 13.02 -9.34 -12.44
C VAL A 392 12.87 -10.25 -11.22
N ILE A 393 13.41 -9.81 -10.08
CA ILE A 393 13.35 -10.48 -8.79
C ILE A 393 12.57 -9.57 -7.83
N GLY A 394 11.33 -9.93 -7.53
CA GLY A 394 10.52 -9.23 -6.53
C GLY A 394 10.68 -9.84 -5.14
N VAL A 395 10.85 -8.99 -4.12
CA VAL A 395 11.00 -9.43 -2.72
C VAL A 395 9.97 -8.74 -1.85
N GLU A 396 9.18 -9.52 -1.11
CA GLU A 396 8.11 -9.00 -0.25
C GLU A 396 7.92 -9.87 1.00
N LEU A 397 7.79 -9.23 2.17
CA LEU A 397 7.65 -9.90 3.46
C LEU A 397 6.24 -10.48 3.66
N ASN A 398 5.22 -9.82 3.14
CA ASN A 398 3.83 -10.21 3.26
C ASN A 398 3.47 -11.35 2.28
N ARG A 399 3.16 -12.51 2.85
CA ARG A 399 2.82 -13.72 2.09
C ARG A 399 1.58 -13.57 1.20
N ASP A 400 0.57 -12.82 1.65
CA ASP A 400 -0.65 -12.59 0.87
C ASP A 400 -0.35 -11.68 -0.33
N ALA A 401 0.49 -10.65 -0.15
CA ALA A 401 0.94 -9.78 -1.22
C ALA A 401 1.77 -10.55 -2.27
N VAL A 402 2.68 -11.43 -1.85
CA VAL A 402 3.43 -12.32 -2.77
C VAL A 402 2.50 -13.23 -3.58
N ARG A 403 1.45 -13.77 -2.97
CA ARG A 403 0.46 -14.60 -3.68
C ARG A 403 -0.28 -13.79 -4.74
N ASP A 404 -0.67 -12.56 -4.42
CA ASP A 404 -1.28 -11.63 -5.37
C ASP A 404 -0.29 -11.28 -6.48
N ALA A 405 0.99 -11.01 -6.16
CA ALA A 405 2.05 -10.68 -7.12
C ALA A 405 2.29 -11.80 -8.15
N VAL A 406 2.38 -13.06 -7.69
CA VAL A 406 2.49 -14.23 -8.58
C VAL A 406 1.26 -14.36 -9.49
N THR A 407 0.06 -14.05 -8.97
CA THR A 407 -1.18 -14.08 -9.76
C THR A 407 -1.19 -12.95 -10.79
N ASN A 408 -0.72 -11.77 -10.42
CA ASN A 408 -0.62 -10.59 -11.29
C ASN A 408 0.37 -10.81 -12.43
N ALA A 409 1.57 -11.36 -12.15
CA ALA A 409 2.53 -11.68 -13.20
C ALA A 409 1.95 -12.66 -14.23
N LYS A 410 1.26 -13.71 -13.77
CA LYS A 410 0.55 -14.65 -14.65
C LYS A 410 -0.55 -13.99 -15.46
N ALA A 411 -1.35 -13.11 -14.85
CA ALA A 411 -2.43 -12.40 -15.51
C ALA A 411 -1.94 -11.45 -16.62
N ASN A 412 -0.71 -10.92 -16.48
CA ASN A 412 -0.04 -10.08 -17.47
C ASN A 412 0.83 -10.86 -18.46
N GLY A 413 0.96 -12.18 -18.30
CA GLY A 413 1.81 -13.00 -19.15
C GLY A 413 3.32 -12.82 -18.93
N GLU A 414 3.73 -12.19 -17.82
CA GLU A 414 5.13 -11.94 -17.50
C GLU A 414 5.79 -13.22 -16.96
N LYS A 415 6.72 -13.77 -17.74
CA LYS A 415 7.41 -15.04 -17.43
C LYS A 415 8.81 -14.85 -16.87
N ASN A 416 9.38 -13.66 -17.02
CA ASN A 416 10.72 -13.29 -16.61
C ASN A 416 10.77 -12.63 -15.23
N ILE A 417 9.68 -12.68 -14.44
CA ILE A 417 9.64 -12.20 -13.06
C ILE A 417 9.44 -13.34 -12.07
N ARG A 418 10.18 -13.31 -10.94
CA ARG A 418 10.04 -14.26 -9.83
C ARG A 418 9.87 -13.51 -8.52
N PHE A 419 9.05 -14.05 -7.63
CA PHE A 419 8.78 -13.44 -6.32
C PHE A 419 9.28 -14.32 -5.18
N TYR A 420 9.87 -13.68 -4.17
CA TYR A 420 10.39 -14.30 -2.96
C TYR A 420 9.67 -13.72 -1.75
N ASN A 421 9.08 -14.61 -0.94
CA ASN A 421 8.52 -14.20 0.35
C ASN A 421 9.63 -14.14 1.40
N ASN A 422 10.25 -12.96 1.56
CA ASN A 422 11.36 -12.74 2.46
C ASN A 422 11.42 -11.27 2.90
N ASP A 423 12.15 -11.02 3.97
CA ASP A 423 12.56 -9.66 4.32
C ASP A 423 13.55 -9.13 3.27
N ALA A 424 13.33 -7.91 2.78
CA ALA A 424 14.14 -7.33 1.71
C ALA A 424 15.61 -7.17 2.14
N GLY A 425 15.87 -6.74 3.38
CA GLY A 425 17.22 -6.61 3.94
C GLY A 425 17.94 -7.95 3.98
N LYS A 426 17.31 -8.97 4.58
CA LYS A 426 17.86 -10.33 4.65
C LYS A 426 18.12 -10.93 3.28
N PHE A 427 17.20 -10.73 2.34
CA PHE A 427 17.34 -11.24 0.98
C PHE A 427 18.51 -10.59 0.24
N MET A 428 18.64 -9.25 0.34
CA MET A 428 19.76 -8.54 -0.28
C MET A 428 21.11 -8.96 0.32
N VAL A 429 21.19 -9.12 1.65
CA VAL A 429 22.40 -9.63 2.31
C VAL A 429 22.74 -11.03 1.81
N GLN A 430 21.74 -11.89 1.63
CA GLN A 430 21.95 -13.23 1.07
C GLN A 430 22.47 -13.17 -0.37
N MET A 431 21.86 -12.36 -1.24
CA MET A 431 22.34 -12.19 -2.62
C MET A 431 23.78 -11.67 -2.65
N ALA A 432 24.10 -10.67 -1.82
CA ALA A 432 25.43 -10.12 -1.68
C ALA A 432 26.45 -11.21 -1.24
N SER A 433 26.09 -12.02 -0.24
CA SER A 433 26.96 -13.11 0.26
C SER A 433 27.23 -14.22 -0.76
N GLN A 434 26.31 -14.40 -1.70
CA GLN A 434 26.41 -15.38 -2.79
C GLN A 434 27.12 -14.81 -4.02
N ASN A 435 27.58 -13.55 -3.96
CA ASN A 435 28.14 -12.83 -5.11
C ASN A 435 27.19 -12.88 -6.32
N ALA A 436 25.88 -12.80 -6.05
CA ALA A 436 24.87 -12.68 -7.08
C ALA A 436 24.94 -11.30 -7.75
N HIS A 437 24.33 -11.18 -8.93
CA HIS A 437 24.38 -9.96 -9.73
C HIS A 437 23.00 -9.31 -9.86
N ALA A 438 22.96 -7.99 -9.80
CA ALA A 438 21.82 -7.17 -10.17
C ALA A 438 22.33 -5.90 -10.86
N ASP A 439 21.75 -5.55 -12.01
CA ASP A 439 22.11 -4.32 -12.74
C ASP A 439 21.37 -3.10 -12.17
N VAL A 440 20.12 -3.31 -11.71
CA VAL A 440 19.24 -2.26 -11.21
C VAL A 440 18.50 -2.73 -9.97
N VAL A 441 18.40 -1.87 -8.96
CA VAL A 441 17.55 -2.08 -7.78
C VAL A 441 16.49 -0.99 -7.71
N PHE A 442 15.21 -1.38 -7.75
CA PHE A 442 14.11 -0.55 -7.30
C PHE A 442 13.91 -0.74 -5.80
N MET A 443 13.68 0.35 -5.07
CA MET A 443 13.30 0.31 -3.67
C MET A 443 12.19 1.32 -3.39
N ASP A 444 11.09 0.84 -2.79
CA ASP A 444 9.96 1.65 -2.29
C ASP A 444 9.73 1.31 -0.81
N PRO A 445 10.65 1.72 0.09
CA PRO A 445 10.58 1.35 1.50
C PRO A 445 9.42 2.05 2.22
N PRO A 446 9.03 1.56 3.43
CA PRO A 446 8.05 2.23 4.27
C PRO A 446 8.52 3.63 4.70
N ARG A 447 7.63 4.40 5.34
CA ARG A 447 7.88 5.77 5.84
C ARG A 447 9.11 5.95 6.74
N SER A 448 9.61 4.89 7.35
CA SER A 448 10.84 4.89 8.14
C SER A 448 12.12 4.95 7.29
N GLY A 449 11.99 4.85 5.97
CA GLY A 449 13.10 4.65 5.02
C GLY A 449 13.64 3.22 5.07
N SER A 450 14.80 3.04 4.45
CA SER A 450 15.52 1.77 4.42
C SER A 450 16.42 1.58 5.64
N THR A 451 16.76 0.33 5.96
CA THR A 451 17.75 0.03 7.01
C THR A 451 19.17 0.14 6.47
N GLU A 452 20.14 0.35 7.37
CA GLU A 452 21.56 0.38 7.01
C GLU A 452 22.02 -0.97 6.45
N GLU A 453 21.53 -2.10 7.00
CA GLU A 453 21.87 -3.43 6.52
C GLU A 453 21.43 -3.65 5.07
N PHE A 454 20.25 -3.15 4.68
CA PHE A 454 19.80 -3.20 3.29
C PHE A 454 20.68 -2.34 2.39
N MET A 455 20.98 -1.10 2.79
CA MET A 455 21.82 -0.20 1.98
C MET A 455 23.26 -0.72 1.84
N ASP A 456 23.79 -1.37 2.87
CA ASP A 456 25.09 -2.06 2.82
C ASP A 456 25.06 -3.22 1.84
N ALA A 457 24.01 -4.02 1.85
CA ALA A 457 23.86 -5.12 0.89
C ALA A 457 23.74 -4.62 -0.55
N VAL A 458 23.00 -3.52 -0.79
CA VAL A 458 22.96 -2.86 -2.10
C VAL A 458 24.35 -2.41 -2.52
N ALA A 459 25.12 -1.79 -1.61
CA ALA A 459 26.47 -1.35 -1.93
C ALA A 459 27.42 -2.51 -2.27
N ILE A 460 27.30 -3.64 -1.59
CA ILE A 460 28.09 -4.85 -1.87
C ILE A 460 27.69 -5.49 -3.20
N LEU A 461 26.38 -5.56 -3.50
CA LEU A 461 25.87 -6.06 -4.79
C LEU A 461 26.31 -5.19 -5.97
N ASN A 462 26.58 -3.91 -5.69
CA ASN A 462 27.10 -2.96 -6.65
C ASN A 462 26.29 -2.84 -7.97
N PRO A 463 24.94 -2.70 -7.93
CA PRO A 463 24.18 -2.39 -9.14
C PRO A 463 24.62 -1.07 -9.77
N ASP A 464 24.57 -1.00 -11.09
CA ASP A 464 24.89 0.24 -11.81
C ASP A 464 23.95 1.39 -11.41
N ARG A 465 22.69 1.05 -11.12
CA ARG A 465 21.62 2.01 -10.82
C ARG A 465 20.75 1.55 -9.64
N VAL A 466 20.38 2.50 -8.80
CA VAL A 466 19.34 2.32 -7.77
C VAL A 466 18.27 3.38 -8.01
N VAL A 467 17.02 2.95 -8.12
CA VAL A 467 15.86 3.83 -8.22
C VAL A 467 15.11 3.79 -6.89
N TYR A 468 15.23 4.87 -6.13
CA TYR A 468 14.58 5.01 -4.82
C TYR A 468 13.28 5.79 -5.00
N VAL A 469 12.14 5.14 -4.73
CA VAL A 469 10.82 5.79 -4.58
C VAL A 469 10.56 6.00 -3.09
N SER A 470 10.26 7.23 -2.67
CA SER A 470 10.05 7.56 -1.25
C SER A 470 8.86 8.48 -1.02
N CYS A 471 8.03 8.09 -0.05
CA CYS A 471 6.92 8.89 0.45
C CYS A 471 7.29 9.88 1.56
N ASN A 472 8.57 9.92 1.97
CA ASN A 472 9.07 10.78 3.04
C ASN A 472 10.44 11.39 2.66
N PRO A 473 10.50 12.71 2.41
CA PRO A 473 11.73 13.37 1.98
C PRO A 473 12.80 13.45 3.08
N GLU A 474 12.42 13.42 4.38
CA GLU A 474 13.39 13.47 5.48
C GLU A 474 14.19 12.18 5.60
N THR A 475 13.50 11.02 5.61
CA THR A 475 14.17 9.71 5.64
C THR A 475 14.89 9.43 4.34
N LEU A 476 14.39 9.93 3.20
CA LEU A 476 15.11 9.91 1.93
C LEU A 476 16.46 10.65 2.05
N ALA A 477 16.46 11.89 2.54
CA ALA A 477 17.69 12.66 2.71
C ALA A 477 18.72 11.96 3.63
N ARG A 478 18.25 11.32 4.72
CA ARG A 478 19.07 10.48 5.60
C ARG A 478 19.70 9.32 4.82
N ASP A 479 18.90 8.59 4.04
CA ASP A 479 19.36 7.41 3.31
C ASP A 479 20.30 7.79 2.17
N LEU A 480 20.06 8.89 1.45
CA LEU A 480 20.99 9.41 0.44
C LEU A 480 22.35 9.78 1.05
N ALA A 481 22.36 10.35 2.27
CA ALA A 481 23.60 10.61 2.99
C ALA A 481 24.38 9.33 3.30
N TYR A 482 23.66 8.23 3.58
CA TYR A 482 24.26 6.92 3.82
C TYR A 482 24.80 6.32 2.53
N PHE A 483 24.01 6.28 1.46
CA PHE A 483 24.43 5.83 0.12
C PHE A 483 25.67 6.57 -0.38
N LYS A 484 25.77 7.88 -0.12
CA LYS A 484 26.96 8.69 -0.44
C LYS A 484 28.23 8.17 0.21
N LYS A 485 28.16 7.70 1.45
CA LYS A 485 29.31 7.08 2.16
C LYS A 485 29.66 5.71 1.59
N LYS A 486 28.72 5.06 0.90
CA LYS A 486 28.85 3.73 0.31
C LYS A 486 29.17 3.75 -1.19
N GLY A 487 29.59 4.90 -1.73
CA GLY A 487 30.05 5.02 -3.12
C GLY A 487 28.97 5.37 -4.14
N TYR A 488 27.71 5.55 -3.73
CA TYR A 488 26.64 5.97 -4.63
C TYR A 488 26.47 7.49 -4.64
N ARG A 489 26.06 8.03 -5.79
CA ARG A 489 25.69 9.43 -5.93
C ARG A 489 24.25 9.53 -6.39
N ALA A 490 23.47 10.41 -5.76
CA ALA A 490 22.19 10.83 -6.27
C ALA A 490 22.42 11.73 -7.50
N GLU A 491 21.88 11.32 -8.65
CA GLU A 491 22.05 12.02 -9.92
C GLU A 491 20.95 13.06 -10.12
N LYS A 492 19.70 12.62 -10.03
CA LYS A 492 18.49 13.42 -10.26
C LYS A 492 17.37 12.98 -9.34
N ALA A 493 16.50 13.93 -9.00
CA ALA A 493 15.28 13.67 -8.27
C ALA A 493 14.07 14.30 -8.96
N TRP A 494 12.92 13.64 -8.85
CA TRP A 494 11.62 14.11 -9.33
C TRP A 494 10.60 13.96 -8.21
N ALA A 495 9.86 15.02 -7.92
CA ALA A 495 8.75 14.95 -6.97
C ALA A 495 7.43 14.68 -7.72
N VAL A 496 6.51 13.97 -7.09
CA VAL A 496 5.16 13.72 -7.60
C VAL A 496 4.17 14.05 -6.49
N ASP A 497 3.18 14.88 -6.82
CA ASP A 497 2.09 15.17 -5.91
C ASP A 497 1.08 14.03 -5.88
N GLN A 498 1.46 12.93 -5.24
CA GLN A 498 0.63 11.74 -5.05
C GLN A 498 -0.59 12.02 -4.16
N PHE A 499 -0.51 13.02 -3.29
CA PHE A 499 -1.52 13.33 -2.28
C PHE A 499 -1.87 14.84 -2.27
N PRO A 500 -2.59 15.34 -3.29
CA PRO A 500 -3.09 16.72 -3.29
C PRO A 500 -3.85 17.06 -2.00
N ALA A 501 -3.83 18.33 -1.60
CA ALA A 501 -4.38 18.88 -0.35
C ALA A 501 -3.71 18.41 0.97
N THR A 502 -2.71 17.53 0.91
CA THR A 502 -1.91 17.09 2.07
C THR A 502 -0.47 17.61 2.01
N SER A 503 0.29 17.51 3.10
CA SER A 503 1.73 17.80 3.10
C SER A 503 2.60 16.72 2.45
N HIS A 504 2.04 15.53 2.18
CA HIS A 504 2.82 14.42 1.66
C HIS A 504 3.21 14.62 0.18
N VAL A 505 4.40 14.13 -0.16
CA VAL A 505 4.99 14.19 -1.50
C VAL A 505 5.76 12.90 -1.74
N GLU A 506 5.56 12.29 -2.90
CA GLU A 506 6.37 11.16 -3.35
C GLU A 506 7.57 11.68 -4.12
N THR A 507 8.72 11.03 -3.99
CA THR A 507 9.95 11.42 -4.68
C THR A 507 10.63 10.20 -5.30
N VAL A 508 11.01 10.30 -6.57
CA VAL A 508 11.87 9.34 -7.26
C VAL A 508 13.28 9.90 -7.30
N VAL A 509 14.27 9.13 -6.88
CA VAL A 509 15.69 9.48 -6.98
C VAL A 509 16.43 8.40 -7.74
N LEU A 510 17.18 8.82 -8.76
CA LEU A 510 18.16 7.98 -9.42
C LEU A 510 19.50 8.09 -8.69
N LEU A 511 20.02 6.96 -8.23
CA LEU A 511 21.40 6.84 -7.77
C LEU A 511 22.21 6.00 -8.75
N SER A 512 23.46 6.37 -8.94
CA SER A 512 24.45 5.56 -9.67
C SER A 512 25.73 5.43 -8.88
N HIS A 513 26.44 4.32 -9.09
CA HIS A 513 27.74 4.11 -8.48
C HIS A 513 28.75 5.13 -9.01
N LYS A 514 29.54 5.76 -8.14
CA LYS A 514 30.69 6.56 -8.58
C LYS A 514 31.70 5.62 -9.18
N LYS A 515 31.97 5.74 -10.49
CA LYS A 515 33.20 5.16 -11.03
C LYS A 515 34.37 5.83 -10.32
N ALA A 516 35.39 5.05 -9.94
CA ALA A 516 36.62 5.62 -9.42
C ALA A 516 37.19 6.56 -10.49
N ASP A 517 37.44 7.81 -10.11
CA ASP A 517 38.11 8.81 -10.95
C ASP A 517 39.52 8.34 -11.32
#